data_AF-A0A3C1VAQ4-F1
#
_entry.id   AF-A0A3C1VAQ4-F1
#
_cell.length_a   1.000
_cell.length_b   1.000
_cell.length_c   1.000
_cell.angle_alpha   90.00
_cell.angle_beta   90.00
_cell.angle_gamma   90.00
#
_symmetry.space_group_name_H-M   'P 1'
#
loop_
_entity.id
_entity.type
_entity.pdbx_description
1 polymer ?
#
loop_
_entity_poly.entity_id
_entity_poly.type
_entity_poly.pdbx_seq_one_letter_code
_entity_poly.pdbx_strand_id
1 'polypeptide(L)'
;MYGTAYYGGSGGNGTVFAVNTDGTGFTNLHSFTGGSDGAAPFAGLILSGNTLYGTTEDGGNGYGTVFKVNTDGTGFTNLYSFNGGSDGYRTVAGLILSGNTLYGTTEYGGSSGAGTVFAINPDGTSFTTLHSFTGGSDGYRMGAGLILSGNTLYGTASGGGSSGQGTVFSLSLPPPSLHIALTGNQSVLFWSASATNYILQSTTNLASPNWVTASDAVPVIAFTVTNTSPARFFRLQ
;
A
#
# COMPACT_ATOMS: atom_id res chain seq x y z
N MET A 1 7.77 17.53 10.89
CA MET A 1 8.16 16.10 10.83
C MET A 1 7.13 15.29 11.58
N TYR A 2 6.83 14.09 11.10
CA TYR A 2 5.91 13.16 11.75
C TYR A 2 6.65 11.87 12.07
N GLY A 3 6.30 11.22 13.17
CA GLY A 3 6.96 10.00 13.60
C GLY A 3 6.10 9.16 14.53
N THR A 4 6.61 7.98 14.83
CA THR A 4 6.03 7.02 15.77
C THR A 4 6.97 6.84 16.95
N ALA A 5 6.41 6.62 18.12
CA ALA A 5 7.14 6.19 19.30
C ALA A 5 6.62 4.83 19.73
N TYR A 6 7.50 3.85 19.79
CA TYR A 6 7.17 2.46 20.11
C TYR A 6 6.51 2.31 21.49
N TYR A 7 7.03 3.06 22.46
CA TYR A 7 6.47 3.17 23.81
C TYR A 7 6.09 4.62 24.12
N GLY A 8 5.14 4.78 25.03
CA GLY A 8 4.62 6.08 25.47
C GLY A 8 3.09 6.15 25.35
N GLY A 9 2.51 7.34 25.53
CA GLY A 9 1.06 7.53 25.43
C GLY A 9 0.27 6.79 26.51
N SER A 10 -0.98 6.45 26.18
CA SER A 10 -1.89 5.78 27.12
C SER A 10 -1.47 4.33 27.34
N GLY A 11 -1.21 3.95 28.59
CA GLY A 11 -0.81 2.58 28.93
C GLY A 11 0.56 2.15 28.37
N GLY A 12 1.35 3.08 27.81
CA GLY A 12 2.66 2.77 27.23
C GLY A 12 2.62 2.15 25.84
N ASN A 13 1.46 2.12 25.17
CA ASN A 13 1.26 1.44 23.89
C ASN A 13 1.80 2.20 22.66
N GLY A 14 2.43 3.35 22.86
CA GLY A 14 3.06 4.16 21.82
C GLY A 14 2.18 5.28 21.29
N THR A 15 2.77 6.11 20.43
CA THR A 15 2.13 7.32 19.90
C THR A 15 2.52 7.62 18.46
N VAL A 16 1.65 8.34 17.74
CA VAL A 16 2.01 9.13 16.57
C VAL A 16 2.22 10.58 17.01
N PHE A 17 3.31 11.21 16.60
CA PHE A 17 3.63 12.59 16.97
C PHE A 17 4.05 13.44 15.76
N ALA A 18 3.97 14.75 15.95
CA ALA A 18 4.54 15.77 15.08
C ALA A 18 5.56 16.61 15.84
N VAL A 19 6.59 17.09 15.14
CA VAL A 19 7.59 18.04 15.66
C VAL A 19 8.14 18.89 14.51
N ASN A 20 8.42 20.16 14.74
CA ASN A 20 9.05 21.02 13.75
C ASN A 20 10.50 20.61 13.51
N THR A 21 11.07 20.96 12.35
CA THR A 21 12.46 20.64 12.01
C THR A 21 13.48 21.35 12.90
N ASP A 22 13.07 22.43 13.56
CA ASP A 22 13.87 23.14 14.58
C ASP A 22 13.72 22.53 16.00
N GLY A 23 12.98 21.43 16.14
CA GLY A 23 12.74 20.75 17.41
C GLY A 23 11.60 21.33 18.25
N THR A 24 10.95 22.40 17.81
CA THR A 24 9.81 23.01 18.52
C THR A 24 8.47 22.36 18.13
N GLY A 25 7.38 22.79 18.78
CA GLY A 25 6.03 22.43 18.34
C GLY A 25 5.68 20.95 18.45
N PHE A 26 6.30 20.22 19.40
CA PHE A 26 5.96 18.83 19.65
C PHE A 26 4.46 18.69 19.95
N THR A 27 3.80 17.81 19.19
CA THR A 27 2.37 17.54 19.34
C THR A 27 2.14 16.03 19.27
N ASN A 28 1.41 15.49 20.23
CA ASN A 28 0.93 14.13 20.17
C ASN A 28 -0.32 14.07 19.29
N LEU A 29 -0.23 13.42 18.12
CA LEU A 29 -1.33 13.30 17.16
C LEU A 29 -2.27 12.14 17.51
N HIS A 30 -1.74 11.05 18.05
CA HIS A 30 -2.54 9.91 18.48
C HIS A 30 -1.81 9.11 19.58
N SER A 31 -2.53 8.76 20.64
CA SER A 31 -2.07 7.81 21.66
C SER A 31 -2.81 6.50 21.49
N PHE A 32 -2.07 5.43 21.19
CA PHE A 32 -2.65 4.09 21.08
C PHE A 32 -3.10 3.57 22.44
N THR A 33 -4.15 2.75 22.47
CA THR A 33 -4.66 2.12 23.69
C THR A 33 -4.21 0.68 23.88
N GLY A 34 -3.63 0.06 22.84
CA GLY A 34 -3.34 -1.38 22.80
C GLY A 34 -4.56 -2.25 22.52
N GLY A 35 -5.75 -1.64 22.36
CA GLY A 35 -6.97 -2.30 21.99
C GLY A 35 -7.15 -2.35 20.47
N SER A 36 -8.35 -2.01 20.01
CA SER A 36 -8.73 -2.08 18.59
C SER A 36 -7.99 -1.09 17.68
N ASP A 37 -7.31 -0.09 18.24
CA ASP A 37 -6.52 0.92 17.54
C ASP A 37 -5.07 0.52 17.33
N GLY A 38 -4.58 -0.53 18.00
CA GLY A 38 -3.21 -1.03 17.86
C GLY A 38 -2.29 -0.70 19.04
N ALA A 39 -1.07 -1.23 19.00
CA ALA A 39 0.01 -0.98 19.97
C ALA A 39 1.39 -1.12 19.31
N ALA A 40 2.39 -0.46 19.89
CA ALA A 40 3.79 -0.55 19.49
C ALA A 40 4.01 -0.17 18.00
N PRO A 41 3.71 1.09 17.61
CA PRO A 41 4.02 1.56 16.27
C PRO A 41 5.55 1.68 16.11
N PHE A 42 6.15 0.83 15.28
CA PHE A 42 7.61 0.79 15.11
C PHE A 42 8.09 1.57 13.88
N ALA A 43 7.42 1.41 12.75
CA ALA A 43 7.89 1.93 11.47
C ALA A 43 7.56 3.41 11.24
N GLY A 44 8.26 4.02 10.28
CA GLY A 44 7.95 5.36 9.79
C GLY A 44 6.60 5.44 9.08
N LEU A 45 6.04 6.65 9.04
CA LEU A 45 4.74 6.94 8.42
C LEU A 45 4.90 7.35 6.96
N ILE A 46 3.90 7.02 6.15
CA ILE A 46 3.71 7.63 4.84
C ILE A 46 2.74 8.79 4.94
N LEU A 47 3.12 9.92 4.36
CA LEU A 47 2.25 11.09 4.20
C LEU A 47 1.69 11.12 2.77
N SER A 48 0.36 11.20 2.64
CA SER A 48 -0.32 11.49 1.39
C SER A 48 -1.36 12.59 1.62
N GLY A 49 -1.15 13.75 0.99
CA GLY A 49 -1.93 14.95 1.28
C GLY A 49 -1.82 15.33 2.76
N ASN A 50 -2.94 15.30 3.48
CA ASN A 50 -3.01 15.60 4.91
C ASN A 50 -3.12 14.35 5.81
N THR A 51 -2.92 13.16 5.24
CA THR A 51 -3.15 11.89 5.92
C THR A 51 -1.85 11.13 6.09
N LEU A 52 -1.58 10.70 7.31
CA LEU A 52 -0.50 9.82 7.69
C LEU A 52 -1.02 8.38 7.72
N TYR A 53 -0.25 7.46 7.15
CA TYR A 53 -0.52 6.02 7.15
C TYR A 53 0.63 5.29 7.83
N GLY A 54 0.29 4.29 8.64
CA GLY A 54 1.28 3.53 9.37
C GLY A 54 0.75 2.17 9.80
N THR A 55 1.58 1.45 10.54
CA THR A 55 1.25 0.14 11.09
C THR A 55 1.61 0.02 12.56
N THR A 56 0.98 -0.93 13.24
CA THR A 56 1.27 -1.29 14.63
C THR A 56 1.68 -2.75 14.72
N GLU A 57 2.63 -3.09 15.60
CA GLU A 57 3.03 -4.49 15.80
C GLU A 57 1.93 -5.34 16.43
N ASP A 58 1.22 -4.75 17.40
CA ASP A 58 0.24 -5.41 18.23
C ASP A 58 -1.11 -4.66 18.22
N GLY A 59 -2.08 -5.16 19.00
CA GLY A 59 -3.45 -4.65 19.08
C GLY A 59 -4.29 -5.05 17.87
N GLY A 60 -5.40 -4.36 17.64
CA GLY A 60 -6.43 -4.80 16.69
C GLY A 60 -7.06 -6.10 17.18
N ASN A 61 -6.81 -7.21 16.48
CA ASN A 61 -7.15 -8.56 16.94
C ASN A 61 -6.00 -9.26 17.70
N GLY A 62 -4.99 -8.50 18.11
CA GLY A 62 -3.79 -8.98 18.81
C GLY A 62 -2.56 -9.17 17.92
N TYR A 63 -2.62 -8.75 16.65
CA TYR A 63 -1.63 -9.08 15.62
C TYR A 63 -1.10 -7.87 14.84
N GLY A 64 -1.53 -6.67 15.24
CA GLY A 64 -1.18 -5.43 14.57
C GLY A 64 -2.29 -4.88 13.70
N THR A 65 -2.11 -3.64 13.27
CA THR A 65 -3.07 -2.90 12.43
C THR A 65 -2.37 -2.15 11.30
N VAL A 66 -3.13 -1.81 10.26
CA VAL A 66 -2.83 -0.69 9.35
C VAL A 66 -3.76 0.44 9.74
N PHE A 67 -3.24 1.64 9.96
CA PHE A 67 -4.04 2.78 10.39
C PHE A 67 -3.79 4.01 9.52
N LYS A 68 -4.70 4.99 9.66
CA LYS A 68 -4.48 6.36 9.21
C LYS A 68 -4.83 7.37 10.28
N VAL A 69 -4.24 8.55 10.20
CA VAL A 69 -4.56 9.73 11.02
C VAL A 69 -4.24 11.00 10.25
N ASN A 70 -5.01 12.07 10.42
CA ASN A 70 -4.67 13.33 9.81
C ASN A 70 -3.46 13.97 10.52
N THR A 71 -2.74 14.84 9.81
CA THR A 71 -1.58 15.56 10.37
C THR A 71 -1.94 16.52 11.50
N ASP A 72 -3.22 16.86 11.66
CA ASP A 72 -3.77 17.63 12.78
C ASP A 72 -4.23 16.76 13.96
N GLY A 73 -4.03 15.43 13.88
CA GLY A 73 -4.41 14.46 14.90
C GLY A 73 -5.87 13.99 14.84
N THR A 74 -6.68 14.55 13.94
CA THR A 74 -8.07 14.14 13.77
C THR A 74 -8.20 12.90 12.86
N GLY A 75 -9.40 12.31 12.82
CA GLY A 75 -9.74 11.33 11.79
C GLY A 75 -8.96 10.01 11.87
N PHE A 76 -8.45 9.64 13.06
CA PHE A 76 -7.83 8.34 13.25
C PHE A 76 -8.79 7.23 12.81
N THR A 77 -8.31 6.28 12.03
CA THR A 77 -9.08 5.12 11.57
C THR A 77 -8.16 3.92 11.50
N ASN A 78 -8.58 2.81 12.11
CA ASN A 78 -8.00 1.51 11.82
C ASN A 78 -8.53 1.03 10.46
N LEU A 79 -7.64 0.93 9.48
CA LEU A 79 -7.95 0.50 8.11
C LEU A 79 -8.02 -1.04 8.01
N TYR A 80 -7.24 -1.74 8.82
CA TYR A 80 -7.20 -3.20 8.81
C TYR A 80 -6.61 -3.76 10.11
N SER A 81 -7.28 -4.77 10.69
CA SER A 81 -6.76 -5.57 11.79
C SER A 81 -6.32 -6.93 11.26
N PHE A 82 -5.04 -7.26 11.45
CA PHE A 82 -4.50 -8.57 11.10
C PHE A 82 -5.07 -9.67 12.03
N ASN A 83 -5.16 -10.90 11.53
CA ASN A 83 -5.67 -12.06 12.27
C ASN A 83 -4.58 -13.08 12.63
N GLY A 84 -3.32 -12.83 12.28
CA GLY A 84 -2.15 -13.65 12.65
C GLY A 84 -1.98 -14.94 11.87
N GLY A 85 -2.95 -15.30 11.03
CA GLY A 85 -2.94 -16.48 10.19
C GLY A 85 -2.36 -16.18 8.81
N SER A 86 -3.17 -16.42 7.77
CA SER A 86 -2.78 -16.27 6.36
C SER A 86 -2.52 -14.83 5.92
N ASP A 87 -3.01 -13.84 6.67
CA ASP A 87 -2.82 -12.41 6.43
C ASP A 87 -1.54 -11.86 7.07
N GLY A 88 -0.97 -12.57 8.04
CA GLY A 88 0.27 -12.21 8.69
C GLY A 88 0.09 -11.47 10.03
N TYR A 89 1.20 -11.16 10.70
CA TYR A 89 1.22 -10.34 11.92
C TYR A 89 2.59 -9.69 12.14
N ARG A 90 2.61 -8.73 13.09
CA ARG A 90 3.79 -7.99 13.52
C ARG A 90 4.42 -7.21 12.36
N THR A 91 3.74 -6.14 11.98
CA THR A 91 4.15 -5.27 10.88
C THR A 91 5.21 -4.27 11.36
N VAL A 92 6.46 -4.69 11.27
CA VAL A 92 7.64 -3.92 11.72
C VAL A 92 8.20 -2.98 10.64
N ALA A 93 7.78 -3.13 9.39
CA ALA A 93 8.32 -2.37 8.26
C ALA A 93 7.37 -1.24 7.82
N GLY A 94 7.95 -0.16 7.28
CA GLY A 94 7.18 0.95 6.73
C GLY A 94 6.39 0.54 5.50
N LEU A 95 5.27 1.22 5.27
CA LEU A 95 4.46 1.07 4.06
C LEU A 95 5.16 1.74 2.85
N ILE A 96 4.74 1.39 1.64
CA ILE A 96 4.88 2.21 0.42
C ILE A 96 3.50 2.57 -0.09
N LEU A 97 3.30 3.81 -0.54
CA LEU A 97 2.13 4.19 -1.33
C LEU A 97 2.50 4.32 -2.80
N SER A 98 1.76 3.64 -3.68
CA SER A 98 1.83 3.85 -5.12
C SER A 98 0.42 3.93 -5.71
N GLY A 99 0.11 5.04 -6.36
CA GLY A 99 -1.25 5.34 -6.78
C GLY A 99 -2.21 5.36 -5.59
N ASN A 100 -3.20 4.45 -5.60
CA ASN A 100 -4.20 4.29 -4.54
C ASN A 100 -4.01 2.98 -3.77
N THR A 101 -2.77 2.49 -3.64
CA THR A 101 -2.48 1.23 -2.97
C THR A 101 -1.29 1.37 -2.04
N LEU A 102 -1.51 1.02 -0.78
CA LEU A 102 -0.49 0.83 0.23
C LEU A 102 0.03 -0.60 0.15
N TYR A 103 1.35 -0.75 0.15
CA TYR A 103 2.05 -2.02 0.18
C TYR A 103 2.86 -2.13 1.46
N GLY A 104 2.89 -3.30 2.06
CA GLY A 104 3.66 -3.55 3.28
C GLY A 104 4.03 -5.02 3.43
N THR A 105 4.75 -5.31 4.51
CA THR A 105 5.15 -6.67 4.85
C THR A 105 4.83 -6.99 6.31
N THR A 106 4.53 -8.26 6.59
CA THR A 106 4.40 -8.77 7.95
C THR A 106 5.63 -9.62 8.30
N GLU A 107 6.15 -9.53 9.52
CA GLU A 107 7.34 -10.33 9.90
C GLU A 107 7.02 -11.84 9.93
N TYR A 108 5.78 -12.18 10.32
CA TYR A 108 5.32 -13.56 10.50
C TYR A 108 3.93 -13.79 9.91
N GLY A 109 3.52 -15.07 9.93
CA GLY A 109 2.25 -15.57 9.40
C GLY A 109 2.35 -15.96 7.92
N GLY A 110 1.23 -15.96 7.20
CA GLY A 110 1.16 -16.59 5.88
C GLY A 110 1.09 -18.12 5.95
N SER A 111 1.06 -18.80 4.81
CA SER A 111 0.89 -20.26 4.71
C SER A 111 1.97 -21.08 5.40
N SER A 112 3.16 -20.50 5.59
CA SER A 112 4.31 -21.16 6.24
C SER A 112 4.78 -20.44 7.49
N GLY A 113 4.06 -19.42 7.96
CA GLY A 113 4.45 -18.64 9.15
C GLY A 113 5.66 -17.71 8.94
N ALA A 114 6.17 -17.58 7.72
CA ALA A 114 7.39 -16.85 7.39
C ALA A 114 7.19 -15.36 7.01
N GLY A 115 5.95 -14.88 7.05
CA GLY A 115 5.57 -13.50 6.73
C GLY A 115 4.90 -13.36 5.36
N THR A 116 4.38 -12.17 5.10
CA THR A 116 3.68 -11.84 3.84
C THR A 116 4.13 -10.52 3.23
N VAL A 117 3.88 -10.36 1.93
CA VAL A 117 3.71 -9.04 1.30
C VAL A 117 2.20 -8.83 1.10
N PHE A 118 1.68 -7.69 1.52
CA PHE A 118 0.26 -7.36 1.36
C PHE A 118 0.07 -6.03 0.61
N ALA A 119 -1.15 -5.86 0.09
CA ALA A 119 -1.64 -4.60 -0.47
C ALA A 119 -3.00 -4.25 0.13
N ILE A 120 -3.28 -2.96 0.29
CA ILE A 120 -4.57 -2.42 0.75
C ILE A 120 -4.80 -1.02 0.20
N ASN A 121 -6.04 -0.64 -0.06
CA ASN A 121 -6.35 0.74 -0.44
C ASN A 121 -6.28 1.68 0.79
N PRO A 122 -5.95 2.96 0.62
CA PRO A 122 -5.95 3.98 1.69
C PRO A 122 -7.29 4.20 2.41
N ASP A 123 -8.39 3.67 1.87
CA ASP A 123 -9.72 3.66 2.49
C ASP A 123 -10.02 2.38 3.29
N GLY A 124 -9.07 1.43 3.34
CA GLY A 124 -9.19 0.15 4.03
C GLY A 124 -9.78 -0.98 3.19
N THR A 125 -10.18 -0.71 1.94
CA THR A 125 -10.74 -1.72 1.05
C THR A 125 -9.67 -2.53 0.34
N SER A 126 -10.08 -3.65 -0.27
CA SER A 126 -9.23 -4.47 -1.15
C SER A 126 -7.93 -4.97 -0.52
N PHE A 127 -7.95 -5.29 0.78
CA PHE A 127 -6.82 -5.98 1.39
C PHE A 127 -6.56 -7.31 0.68
N THR A 128 -5.30 -7.56 0.33
CA THR A 128 -4.88 -8.81 -0.32
C THR A 128 -3.45 -9.18 0.09
N THR A 129 -3.25 -10.47 0.35
CA THR A 129 -1.91 -11.05 0.47
C THR A 129 -1.36 -11.30 -0.93
N LEU A 130 -0.35 -10.51 -1.34
CA LEU A 130 0.30 -10.64 -2.65
C LEU A 130 1.30 -11.80 -2.69
N HIS A 131 1.95 -12.06 -1.57
CA HIS A 131 2.90 -13.15 -1.44
C HIS A 131 2.94 -13.67 0.00
N SER A 132 3.05 -14.99 0.14
CA SER A 132 3.34 -15.64 1.41
C SER A 132 4.68 -16.32 1.29
N PHE A 133 5.62 -15.93 2.15
CA PHE A 133 6.95 -16.51 2.16
C PHE A 133 6.90 -17.93 2.71
N THR A 134 7.83 -18.77 2.27
CA THR A 134 7.99 -20.15 2.73
C THR A 134 9.07 -20.31 3.80
N GLY A 135 9.94 -19.31 3.97
CA GLY A 135 11.09 -19.35 4.88
C GLY A 135 12.29 -20.11 4.34
N GLY A 136 12.18 -20.63 3.11
CA GLY A 136 13.25 -21.30 2.40
C GLY A 136 14.10 -20.32 1.59
N SER A 137 14.17 -20.54 0.28
CA SER A 137 14.96 -19.71 -0.64
C SER A 137 14.41 -18.29 -0.82
N ASP A 138 13.12 -18.07 -0.55
CA ASP A 138 12.43 -16.79 -0.65
C ASP A 138 12.57 -15.91 0.60
N GLY A 139 12.96 -16.48 1.74
CA GLY A 139 13.30 -15.76 2.96
C GLY A 139 12.21 -15.74 4.04
N TYR A 140 12.55 -15.20 5.21
CA TYR A 140 11.62 -14.93 6.31
C TYR A 140 12.09 -13.74 7.16
N ARG A 141 11.24 -13.26 8.08
CA ARG A 141 11.50 -12.10 8.97
C ARG A 141 11.86 -10.83 8.18
N MET A 142 10.87 -10.30 7.49
CA MET A 142 11.00 -9.03 6.78
C MET A 142 11.00 -7.88 7.79
N GLY A 143 12.19 -7.33 8.04
CA GLY A 143 12.41 -6.24 8.99
C GLY A 143 12.60 -4.86 8.35
N ALA A 144 12.80 -4.80 7.03
CA ALA A 144 13.08 -3.56 6.30
C ALA A 144 11.90 -3.17 5.41
N GLY A 145 11.76 -1.85 5.19
CA GLY A 145 10.79 -1.31 4.24
C GLY A 145 11.03 -1.82 2.82
N LEU A 146 9.94 -1.92 2.06
CA LEU A 146 10.01 -2.18 0.62
C LEU A 146 10.55 -0.94 -0.11
N ILE A 147 11.03 -1.12 -1.33
CA ILE A 147 11.15 -0.04 -2.33
C ILE A 147 10.38 -0.43 -3.60
N LEU A 148 9.81 0.55 -4.30
CA LEU A 148 9.13 0.34 -5.59
C LEU A 148 9.97 0.94 -6.71
N SER A 149 10.23 0.15 -7.75
CA SER A 149 10.83 0.65 -9.01
C SER A 149 10.00 0.12 -10.18
N GLY A 150 9.46 1.04 -10.98
CA GLY A 150 8.48 0.70 -12.02
C GLY A 150 7.27 0.00 -11.42
N ASN A 151 7.03 -1.25 -11.83
CA ASN A 151 5.94 -2.10 -11.33
C ASN A 151 6.44 -3.25 -10.45
N THR A 152 7.64 -3.12 -9.88
CA THR A 152 8.29 -4.18 -9.10
C THR A 152 8.65 -3.68 -7.71
N LEU A 153 8.13 -4.35 -6.69
CA LEU A 153 8.53 -4.18 -5.31
C LEU A 153 9.83 -4.93 -5.07
N TYR A 154 10.76 -4.32 -4.35
CA TYR A 154 11.98 -4.96 -3.86
C TYR A 154 12.02 -4.86 -2.35
N GLY A 155 12.54 -5.90 -1.72
CA GLY A 155 12.68 -5.95 -0.27
C GLY A 155 13.76 -6.91 0.16
N THR A 156 14.01 -6.95 1.46
CA THR A 156 15.00 -7.83 2.07
C THR A 156 14.37 -8.67 3.16
N ALA A 157 14.66 -9.97 3.15
CA ALA A 157 14.39 -10.87 4.25
C ALA A 157 15.68 -11.08 5.05
N SER A 158 15.59 -11.00 6.38
CA SER A 158 16.77 -11.11 7.26
C SER A 158 17.23 -12.56 7.45
N GLY A 159 16.37 -13.54 7.19
CA GLY A 159 16.68 -14.96 7.23
C GLY A 159 16.27 -15.69 5.95
N GLY A 160 16.80 -16.90 5.77
CA GLY A 160 16.53 -17.77 4.62
C GLY A 160 17.58 -17.62 3.52
N GLY A 161 17.22 -17.94 2.27
CA GLY A 161 18.19 -18.03 1.18
C GLY A 161 19.08 -19.27 1.28
N SER A 162 20.01 -19.44 0.34
CA SER A 162 20.85 -20.65 0.23
C SER A 162 21.77 -20.89 1.43
N SER A 163 22.10 -19.85 2.19
CA SER A 163 22.95 -19.92 3.39
C SER A 163 22.21 -19.59 4.68
N GLY A 164 20.89 -19.37 4.63
CA GLY A 164 20.10 -18.99 5.81
C GLY A 164 20.30 -17.56 6.32
N GLN A 165 21.15 -16.76 5.67
CA GLN A 165 21.57 -15.42 6.10
C GLN A 165 20.77 -14.27 5.44
N GLY A 166 19.62 -14.59 4.85
CA GLY A 166 18.74 -13.61 4.22
C GLY A 166 18.79 -13.62 2.70
N THR A 167 17.88 -12.85 2.11
CA THR A 167 17.76 -12.72 0.65
C THR A 167 17.18 -11.36 0.28
N VAL A 168 17.50 -10.91 -0.95
CA VAL A 168 16.80 -9.81 -1.61
C VAL A 168 15.75 -10.44 -2.52
N PHE A 169 14.50 -10.01 -2.38
CA PHE A 169 13.42 -10.48 -3.24
C PHE A 169 12.88 -9.34 -4.10
N SER A 170 12.28 -9.72 -5.22
CA SER A 170 11.50 -8.83 -6.07
C SER A 170 10.13 -9.44 -6.32
N LEU A 171 9.09 -8.62 -6.23
CA LEU A 171 7.71 -9.01 -6.53
C LEU A 171 7.15 -8.08 -7.60
N SER A 172 6.92 -8.64 -8.79
CA SER A 172 6.23 -7.92 -9.87
C SER A 172 4.75 -7.79 -9.53
N LEU A 173 4.28 -6.55 -9.49
CA LEU A 173 2.87 -6.25 -9.35
C LEU A 173 2.14 -6.63 -10.66
N PRO A 174 0.86 -7.01 -10.60
CA PRO A 174 0.08 -7.19 -11.81
C PRO A 174 0.01 -5.86 -12.58
N PRO A 175 -0.02 -5.90 -13.93
CA PRO A 175 -0.30 -4.71 -14.71
C PRO A 175 -1.70 -4.17 -14.34
N PRO A 176 -1.91 -2.86 -14.45
CA PRO A 176 -3.19 -2.26 -14.16
C PRO A 176 -4.28 -2.81 -15.09
N SER A 177 -5.42 -3.16 -14.52
CA SER A 177 -6.60 -3.53 -15.30
C SER A 177 -7.29 -2.28 -15.84
N LEU A 178 -7.62 -2.29 -17.13
CA LEU A 178 -8.48 -1.31 -17.78
C LEU A 178 -9.93 -1.79 -17.69
N HIS A 179 -10.79 -0.99 -17.08
CA HIS A 179 -12.21 -1.26 -16.92
C HIS A 179 -13.05 -0.24 -17.68
N ILE A 180 -14.31 -0.58 -17.94
CA ILE A 180 -15.31 0.29 -18.58
C ILE A 180 -16.60 0.28 -17.77
N ALA A 181 -17.19 1.45 -17.55
CA ALA A 181 -18.50 1.61 -16.90
C ALA A 181 -19.31 2.67 -17.63
N LEU A 182 -20.63 2.62 -17.49
CA LEU A 182 -21.52 3.64 -18.02
C LEU A 182 -21.75 4.73 -16.97
N THR A 183 -21.63 5.99 -17.37
CA THR A 183 -22.03 7.16 -16.57
C THR A 183 -23.01 7.99 -17.40
N GLY A 184 -24.31 7.79 -17.15
CA GLY A 184 -25.36 8.30 -18.03
C GLY A 184 -25.26 7.65 -19.42
N ASN A 185 -25.17 8.47 -20.48
CA ASN A 185 -25.04 8.02 -21.87
C ASN A 185 -23.57 7.91 -22.34
N GLN A 186 -22.61 7.98 -21.43
CA GLN A 186 -21.18 7.95 -21.73
C GLN A 186 -20.53 6.68 -21.19
N SER A 187 -19.58 6.13 -21.94
CA SER A 187 -18.72 5.07 -21.44
C SER A 187 -17.48 5.70 -20.82
N VAL A 188 -17.18 5.40 -19.57
CA VAL A 188 -16.00 5.87 -18.86
C VAL A 188 -15.06 4.69 -18.69
N LEU A 189 -13.84 4.81 -19.23
CA LEU A 189 -12.76 3.89 -18.96
C LEU A 189 -12.08 4.29 -17.66
N PHE A 190 -11.75 3.35 -16.79
CA PHE A 190 -11.03 3.61 -15.56
C PHE A 190 -9.97 2.54 -15.34
N TRP A 191 -8.87 2.91 -14.67
CA TRP A 191 -7.76 2.00 -14.39
C TRP A 191 -7.08 2.36 -13.08
N SER A 192 -6.33 1.42 -12.50
CA SER A 192 -5.67 1.63 -11.20
C SER A 192 -4.74 2.84 -11.23
N ALA A 193 -4.77 3.66 -10.17
CA ALA A 193 -3.85 4.77 -10.00
C ALA A 193 -2.38 4.34 -9.89
N SER A 194 -2.10 3.05 -9.65
CA SER A 194 -0.73 2.49 -9.68
C SER A 194 -0.16 2.42 -11.11
N ALA A 195 -0.96 2.71 -12.14
CA ALA A 195 -0.58 2.71 -13.55
C ALA A 195 0.19 3.97 -14.01
N THR A 196 0.88 4.68 -13.13
CA THR A 196 1.48 6.00 -13.46
C THR A 196 2.49 5.96 -14.61
N ASN A 197 3.01 4.77 -14.95
CA ASN A 197 3.93 4.56 -16.07
C ASN A 197 3.26 4.06 -17.36
N TYR A 198 1.92 3.94 -17.38
CA TYR A 198 1.18 3.49 -18.55
C TYR A 198 0.51 4.67 -19.26
N ILE A 199 0.54 4.64 -20.58
CA ILE A 199 -0.13 5.59 -21.46
C ILE A 199 -1.41 4.94 -22.00
N LEU A 200 -2.53 5.64 -21.88
CA LEU A 200 -3.76 5.24 -22.56
C LEU A 200 -3.59 5.47 -24.07
N GLN A 201 -3.71 4.41 -24.85
CA GLN A 201 -3.68 4.47 -26.30
C GLN A 201 -5.03 4.06 -26.89
N SER A 202 -5.32 4.55 -28.10
CA SER A 202 -6.53 4.20 -28.86
C SER A 202 -6.26 3.91 -30.34
N THR A 203 -7.15 3.15 -30.96
CA THR A 203 -7.18 2.87 -32.40
C THR A 203 -8.62 2.66 -32.88
N THR A 204 -8.90 2.86 -34.16
CA THR A 204 -10.17 2.49 -34.81
C THR A 204 -10.10 1.11 -35.48
N ASN A 205 -8.91 0.51 -35.54
CA ASN A 205 -8.67 -0.82 -36.10
C ASN A 205 -7.79 -1.63 -35.15
N LEU A 206 -8.36 -2.66 -34.54
CA LEU A 206 -7.68 -3.52 -33.58
C LEU A 206 -6.47 -4.27 -34.18
N ALA A 207 -6.50 -4.54 -35.49
CA ALA A 207 -5.40 -5.19 -36.20
C ALA A 207 -4.28 -4.21 -36.60
N SER A 208 -4.47 -2.91 -36.40
CA SER A 208 -3.46 -1.90 -36.70
C SER A 208 -2.31 -1.95 -35.69
N PRO A 209 -1.04 -1.93 -36.13
CA PRO A 209 0.09 -1.70 -35.23
C PRO A 209 0.17 -0.24 -34.76
N ASN A 210 -0.51 0.68 -35.46
CA ASN A 210 -0.48 2.10 -35.17
C ASN A 210 -1.56 2.44 -34.14
N TRP A 211 -1.14 2.56 -32.88
CA TRP A 211 -1.94 3.05 -31.78
C TRP A 211 -1.49 4.46 -31.42
N VAL A 212 -2.43 5.35 -31.15
CA VAL A 212 -2.13 6.76 -30.81
C VAL A 212 -2.46 7.03 -29.35
N THR A 213 -1.64 7.86 -28.70
CA THR A 213 -1.94 8.34 -27.34
C THR A 213 -3.30 9.02 -27.31
N ALA A 214 -4.17 8.62 -26.36
CA ALA A 214 -5.48 9.22 -26.17
C ALA A 214 -5.30 10.58 -25.47
N SER A 215 -5.26 11.66 -26.25
CA SER A 215 -4.93 13.02 -25.79
C SER A 215 -6.01 13.71 -24.96
N ASP A 216 -7.25 13.20 -24.94
CA ASP A 216 -8.34 13.74 -24.11
C ASP A 216 -8.29 13.19 -22.66
N ALA A 217 -7.23 12.45 -22.31
CA ALA A 217 -6.98 11.96 -20.96
C ALA A 217 -6.57 13.11 -20.03
N VAL A 218 -7.56 13.70 -19.35
CA VAL A 218 -7.31 14.56 -18.18
C VAL A 218 -6.59 13.72 -17.11
N PRO A 219 -5.61 14.26 -16.37
CA PRO A 219 -4.78 13.49 -15.44
C PRO A 219 -5.54 13.08 -14.17
N VAL A 220 -6.59 12.25 -14.29
CA VAL A 220 -7.22 11.53 -13.18
C VAL A 220 -7.97 10.31 -13.74
N ILE A 221 -7.47 9.09 -13.51
CA ILE A 221 -8.15 7.79 -13.25
C ILE A 221 -9.33 7.37 -14.18
N ALA A 222 -9.76 8.18 -15.13
CA ALA A 222 -10.97 8.05 -15.91
C ALA A 222 -10.86 8.75 -17.28
N PHE A 223 -11.30 8.07 -18.36
CA PHE A 223 -11.41 8.61 -19.71
C PHE A 223 -12.84 8.47 -20.22
N THR A 224 -13.47 9.59 -20.57
CA THR A 224 -14.86 9.60 -21.04
C THR A 224 -14.92 9.42 -22.56
N VAL A 225 -15.59 8.36 -23.00
CA VAL A 225 -15.92 8.07 -24.40
C VAL A 225 -17.35 8.53 -24.67
N THR A 226 -17.50 9.63 -25.42
CA THR A 226 -18.77 9.98 -26.06
C THR A 226 -18.98 9.09 -27.28
N ASN A 227 -20.22 8.71 -27.59
CA ASN A 227 -20.61 7.82 -28.69
C ASN A 227 -19.96 8.22 -30.05
N THR A 228 -18.74 7.74 -30.32
CA THR A 228 -18.01 8.06 -31.54
C THR A 228 -18.21 6.95 -32.56
N SER A 229 -18.65 7.32 -33.76
CA SER A 229 -18.52 6.50 -34.97
C SER A 229 -17.27 6.96 -35.72
N PRO A 230 -16.31 6.08 -36.06
CA PRO A 230 -16.32 4.63 -35.86
C PRO A 230 -15.94 4.20 -34.42
N ALA A 231 -16.22 2.94 -34.09
CA ALA A 231 -15.83 2.33 -32.83
C ALA A 231 -14.32 2.48 -32.57
N ARG A 232 -13.96 2.74 -31.30
CA ARG A 232 -12.57 2.87 -30.84
C ARG A 232 -12.23 1.77 -29.85
N PHE A 233 -11.00 1.25 -29.95
CA PHE A 233 -10.40 0.29 -29.04
C PHE A 233 -9.35 1.00 -28.19
N PHE A 234 -9.17 0.54 -26.95
CA PHE A 234 -8.28 1.18 -25.97
C PHE A 234 -7.39 0.16 -25.27
N ARG A 235 -6.17 0.57 -24.92
CA ARG A 235 -5.24 -0.22 -24.10
C ARG A 235 -4.36 0.68 -23.22
N LEU A 236 -3.84 0.10 -22.15
CA LEU A 236 -2.74 0.67 -21.38
C LEU A 236 -1.43 0.08 -21.92
N GLN A 237 -0.44 0.94 -22.21
CA GLN A 237 0.90 0.53 -22.63
C GLN A 237 1.97 1.30 -21.89
#